data_AF-A0A939BWD5-F1
#
_entry.id   AF-A0A939BWD5-F1
#
_cell.length_a   1.000
_cell.length_b   1.000
_cell.length_c   1.000
_cell.angle_alpha   90.00
_cell.angle_beta   90.00
_cell.angle_gamma   90.00
#
_symmetry.space_group_name_H-M   'P 1'
#
loop_
_entity.id
_entity.type
_entity.pdbx_description
1 polymer ?
#
loop_
_entity_poly.entity_id
_entity_poly.type
_entity_poly.pdbx_seq_one_letter_code
_entity_poly.pdbx_strand_id
1 'polypeptide(L)'
;MGEGFYVEEAHVAGYGEMADEVHGQLIRCLVHNHEARPTQGYTGLMSVLSGPLDTYVSSIHERVAPLSTLVGQLRNELVAAAWDYHGTDRSVYEEFHRNPLIPSDGHVTIKDFPSAVAYSAGTEPVLEAPEHEDPPIAALVDEVGGSINVIDWVIEHVAGFSPVEKIVEPLSGNWAELERAAEVLTQVGDGYEQCAANLTAQLGRLGARWNGGAALTFEDHTTRLGEAIAIEGPINRLVGYVLTEIAGEIEAAAEFMVSSLKTAVDKIGKTVATAWVPGVGWYRVYDTARTVIDVFLEAKELVESIEEAIEQVEAVLEAVNDPVGFATDKAREVLGPYLDGAQVAGDLAQLDPSALTDAPDTAYDVGDAPRRAG
;
A
#
# COMPACT_ATOMS: atom_id res chain seq x y z
N MET A 1 11.67 -0.37 45.56
CA MET A 1 11.47 -1.75 46.06
C MET A 1 11.27 -2.58 44.81
N GLY A 2 12.22 -3.47 44.48
CA GLY A 2 12.11 -4.27 43.25
C GLY A 2 10.88 -5.17 43.32
N GLU A 3 10.10 -5.23 42.24
CA GLU A 3 8.98 -6.15 42.14
C GLU A 3 9.50 -7.59 42.22
N GLY A 4 8.85 -8.41 43.06
CA GLY A 4 9.22 -9.81 43.20
C GLY A 4 8.91 -10.59 41.92
N PHE A 5 9.72 -11.59 41.61
CA PHE A 5 9.45 -12.52 40.51
C PHE A 5 8.15 -13.30 40.77
N TYR A 6 7.27 -13.33 39.77
CA TYR A 6 6.02 -14.09 39.79
C TYR A 6 5.63 -14.49 38.37
N VAL A 7 5.12 -15.70 38.18
CA VAL A 7 4.66 -16.19 36.88
C VAL A 7 3.52 -17.20 37.04
N GLU A 8 2.50 -17.08 36.18
CA GLU A 8 1.55 -18.15 35.89
C GLU A 8 1.86 -18.69 34.48
N GLU A 9 2.50 -19.86 34.38
CA GLU A 9 3.12 -20.33 33.12
C GLU A 9 2.09 -20.52 32.00
N ALA A 10 0.88 -20.93 32.36
CA ALA A 10 -0.25 -21.09 31.46
C ALA A 10 -0.61 -19.78 30.72
N HIS A 11 -0.42 -18.62 31.35
CA HIS A 11 -0.66 -17.32 30.72
C HIS A 11 0.44 -16.96 29.73
N VAL A 12 1.70 -17.30 30.03
CA VAL A 12 2.85 -17.06 29.14
C VAL A 12 2.69 -17.89 27.86
N ALA A 13 2.45 -19.20 27.98
CA ALA A 13 2.19 -20.06 26.83
C ALA A 13 0.95 -19.62 26.05
N GLY A 14 -0.12 -19.24 26.76
CA GLY A 14 -1.36 -18.75 26.17
C GLY A 14 -1.21 -17.51 25.30
N TYR A 15 -0.36 -16.58 25.71
CA TYR A 15 -0.01 -15.42 24.89
C TYR A 15 0.80 -15.83 23.64
N GLY A 16 1.72 -16.79 23.80
CA GLY A 16 2.49 -17.34 22.68
C GLY A 16 1.60 -17.90 21.56
N GLU A 17 0.55 -18.66 21.90
CA GLU A 17 -0.41 -19.15 20.90
C GLU A 17 -1.19 -18.02 20.22
N MET A 18 -1.58 -16.97 20.96
CA MET A 18 -2.23 -15.79 20.37
C MET A 18 -1.28 -15.04 19.42
N ALA A 19 0.00 -14.92 19.76
CA ALA A 19 0.99 -14.28 18.88
C ALA A 19 1.13 -15.05 17.55
N ASP A 20 1.04 -16.39 17.56
CA ASP A 20 1.04 -17.19 16.33
C ASP A 20 -0.21 -16.96 15.46
N GLU A 21 -1.37 -16.78 16.08
CA GLU A 21 -2.59 -16.39 15.37
C GLU A 21 -2.44 -15.00 14.71
N VAL A 22 -1.86 -14.02 15.43
CA VAL A 22 -1.56 -12.68 14.88
C VAL A 22 -0.49 -12.74 13.79
N HIS A 23 0.51 -13.61 13.91
CA HIS A 23 1.45 -13.89 12.82
C HIS A 23 0.72 -14.37 11.55
N GLY A 24 -0.27 -15.24 11.70
CA GLY A 24 -1.15 -15.65 10.61
C GLY A 24 -1.93 -14.49 9.98
N GLN A 25 -2.38 -13.52 10.78
CA GLN A 25 -3.01 -12.28 10.29
C GLN A 25 -2.03 -11.43 9.47
N LEU A 26 -0.81 -11.23 9.98
CA LEU A 26 0.25 -10.49 9.27
C LEU A 26 0.61 -11.14 7.93
N ILE A 27 0.68 -12.48 7.86
CA ILE A 27 0.90 -13.20 6.60
C ILE A 27 -0.21 -12.88 5.59
N ARG A 28 -1.48 -12.81 6.02
CA ARG A 28 -2.59 -12.46 5.12
C ARG A 28 -2.42 -11.04 4.56
N CYS A 29 -2.05 -10.07 5.40
CA CYS A 29 -1.76 -8.70 4.94
C CYS A 29 -0.58 -8.67 3.94
N LEU A 30 0.50 -9.42 4.21
CA LEU A 30 1.65 -9.53 3.32
C LEU A 30 1.29 -10.11 1.95
N VAL A 31 0.42 -11.13 1.92
CA VAL A 31 -0.10 -11.70 0.67
C VAL A 31 -0.98 -10.69 -0.06
N HIS A 32 -1.89 -10.02 0.67
CA HIS A 32 -2.82 -9.03 0.11
C HIS A 32 -2.12 -7.83 -0.53
N ASN A 33 -0.98 -7.41 0.02
CA ASN A 33 -0.16 -6.33 -0.57
C ASN A 33 0.24 -6.59 -2.02
N HIS A 34 0.36 -7.85 -2.45
CA HIS A 34 0.65 -8.14 -3.87
C HIS A 34 -0.48 -7.74 -4.82
N GLU A 35 -1.71 -7.58 -4.33
CA GLU A 35 -2.84 -7.12 -5.14
C GLU A 35 -2.65 -5.66 -5.61
N ALA A 36 -1.83 -4.86 -4.93
CA ALA A 36 -1.52 -3.49 -5.35
C ALA A 36 -0.48 -3.42 -6.49
N ARG A 37 0.06 -4.55 -6.95
CA ARG A 37 1.08 -4.54 -8.03
C ARG A 37 0.47 -4.12 -9.37
N PRO A 38 1.25 -3.38 -10.19
CA PRO A 38 0.84 -3.03 -11.54
C PRO A 38 0.91 -4.26 -12.44
N THR A 39 -0.24 -4.91 -12.67
CA THR A 39 -0.33 -6.13 -13.49
C THR A 39 -0.83 -5.86 -14.91
N GLN A 40 -1.89 -5.05 -15.04
CA GLN A 40 -2.53 -4.70 -16.31
C GLN A 40 -2.99 -3.24 -16.32
N GLY A 41 -3.15 -2.64 -17.50
CA GLY A 41 -3.70 -1.29 -17.64
C GLY A 41 -2.72 -0.12 -17.46
N TYR A 42 -1.46 -0.36 -17.08
CA TYR A 42 -0.45 0.69 -16.95
C TYR A 42 0.18 1.05 -18.31
N THR A 43 -0.58 1.72 -19.16
CA THR A 43 -0.15 2.26 -20.47
C THR A 43 -0.20 3.78 -20.49
N GLY A 44 0.28 4.40 -21.57
CA GLY A 44 0.37 5.86 -21.66
C GLY A 44 1.22 6.43 -20.52
N LEU A 45 0.74 7.50 -19.88
CA LEU A 45 1.42 8.14 -18.76
C LEU A 45 1.53 7.25 -17.53
N MET A 46 0.55 6.37 -17.28
CA MET A 46 0.59 5.46 -16.13
C MET A 46 1.75 4.46 -16.22
N SER A 47 2.29 4.19 -17.41
CA SER A 47 3.41 3.25 -17.56
C SER A 47 4.64 3.64 -16.72
N VAL A 48 4.84 4.94 -16.49
CA VAL A 48 5.90 5.50 -15.64
C VAL A 48 5.80 4.98 -14.20
N LEU A 49 4.58 4.81 -13.69
CA LEU A 49 4.33 4.40 -12.30
C LEU A 49 4.53 2.89 -12.06
N SER A 50 4.62 2.07 -13.11
CA SER A 50 4.73 0.60 -12.95
C SER A 50 5.95 0.19 -12.14
N GLY A 51 7.12 0.77 -12.45
CA GLY A 51 8.37 0.44 -11.76
C GLY A 51 8.38 0.93 -10.30
N PRO A 52 8.12 2.23 -10.05
CA PRO A 52 8.06 2.79 -8.71
C PRO A 52 7.03 2.10 -7.80
N LEU A 53 5.82 1.80 -8.30
CA LEU A 53 4.78 1.14 -7.52
C LEU A 53 5.14 -0.32 -7.19
N ASP A 54 5.66 -1.08 -8.16
CA ASP A 54 6.12 -2.46 -7.89
C ASP A 54 7.28 -2.51 -6.89
N THR A 55 8.18 -1.52 -6.96
CA THR A 55 9.27 -1.35 -5.99
C THR A 55 8.73 -1.04 -4.61
N TYR A 56 7.75 -0.14 -4.50
CA TYR A 56 7.11 0.19 -3.22
C TYR A 56 6.39 -1.01 -2.60
N VAL A 57 5.61 -1.75 -3.39
CA VAL A 57 4.95 -2.98 -2.93
C VAL A 57 5.98 -4.01 -2.43
N SER A 58 7.10 -4.13 -3.12
CA SER A 58 8.21 -5.00 -2.70
C SER A 58 8.86 -4.52 -1.40
N SER A 59 9.05 -3.21 -1.24
CA SER A 59 9.68 -2.65 -0.04
C SER A 59 8.82 -2.82 1.22
N ILE A 60 7.48 -2.77 1.11
CA ILE A 60 6.57 -3.14 2.22
C ILE A 60 6.84 -4.58 2.67
N HIS A 61 6.93 -5.52 1.72
CA HIS A 61 7.20 -6.92 2.03
C HIS A 61 8.56 -7.09 2.73
N GLU A 62 9.61 -6.44 2.23
CA GLU A 62 10.96 -6.48 2.82
C GLU A 62 11.01 -5.94 4.25
N ARG A 63 10.18 -4.93 4.58
CA ARG A 63 10.11 -4.36 5.93
C ARG A 63 9.28 -5.21 6.89
N VAL A 64 8.12 -5.70 6.45
CA VAL A 64 7.17 -6.35 7.35
C VAL A 64 7.39 -7.85 7.50
N ALA A 65 7.92 -8.54 6.48
CA ALA A 65 8.15 -9.99 6.57
C ALA A 65 9.12 -10.39 7.71
N PRO A 66 10.24 -9.67 7.96
CA PRO A 66 11.07 -9.92 9.14
C PRO A 66 10.30 -9.70 10.45
N LEU A 67 9.55 -8.60 10.59
CA LEU A 67 8.76 -8.32 11.79
C LEU A 67 7.71 -9.40 12.05
N SER A 68 7.00 -9.83 11.00
CA SER A 68 6.05 -10.95 11.05
C SER A 68 6.73 -12.23 11.53
N THR A 69 7.94 -12.52 11.05
CA THR A 69 8.73 -13.68 11.51
C THR A 69 9.05 -13.58 13.00
N LEU A 70 9.41 -12.39 13.51
CA LEU A 70 9.65 -12.18 14.94
C LEU A 70 8.38 -12.42 15.76
N VAL A 71 7.21 -11.96 15.30
CA VAL A 71 5.92 -12.24 15.95
C VAL A 71 5.67 -13.75 16.03
N GLY A 72 5.87 -14.50 14.94
CA GLY A 72 5.72 -15.96 14.94
C GLY A 72 6.71 -16.67 15.87
N GLN A 73 7.93 -16.12 16.03
CA GLN A 73 8.94 -16.66 16.94
C GLN A 73 8.58 -16.46 18.42
N LEU A 74 7.76 -15.45 18.77
CA LEU A 74 7.28 -15.26 20.14
C LEU A 74 6.56 -16.51 20.67
N ARG A 75 5.84 -17.25 19.82
CA ARG A 75 5.18 -18.50 20.23
C ARG A 75 6.18 -19.48 20.82
N ASN A 76 7.21 -19.82 20.05
CA ASN A 76 8.18 -20.84 20.45
C ASN A 76 8.91 -20.42 21.73
N GLU A 77 9.31 -19.15 21.81
CA GLU A 77 10.02 -18.63 22.97
C GLU A 77 9.13 -18.62 24.24
N LEU A 78 7.90 -18.14 24.14
CA LEU A 78 7.00 -18.06 25.30
C LEU A 78 6.54 -19.44 25.78
N VAL A 79 6.30 -20.38 24.86
CA VAL A 79 5.95 -21.76 25.24
C VAL A 79 7.17 -22.45 25.88
N ALA A 80 8.38 -22.24 25.35
CA ALA A 80 9.61 -22.76 25.98
C ALA A 80 9.81 -22.16 27.38
N ALA A 81 9.67 -20.84 27.52
CA ALA A 81 9.74 -20.15 28.81
C ALA A 81 8.70 -20.69 29.81
N ALA A 82 7.47 -20.98 29.36
CA ALA A 82 6.45 -21.59 30.20
C ALA A 82 6.88 -22.99 30.72
N TRP A 83 7.46 -23.82 29.87
CA TRP A 83 8.00 -25.13 30.27
C TRP A 83 9.17 -25.01 31.26
N ASP A 84 10.07 -24.05 31.04
CA ASP A 84 11.19 -23.75 31.94
C ASP A 84 10.71 -23.24 33.30
N TYR A 85 9.70 -22.38 33.32
CA TYR A 85 9.07 -21.93 34.55
C TYR A 85 8.38 -23.09 35.29
N HIS A 86 7.73 -24.00 34.56
CA HIS A 86 7.14 -25.21 35.11
C HIS A 86 8.21 -26.16 35.71
N GLY A 87 9.47 -26.02 35.33
CA GLY A 87 10.59 -26.85 35.79
C GLY A 87 10.71 -28.18 35.04
N THR A 88 10.24 -28.21 33.79
CA THR A 88 10.36 -29.37 32.90
C THR A 88 11.70 -29.36 32.18
N ASP A 89 12.31 -30.53 32.00
CA ASP A 89 13.56 -30.63 31.24
C ASP A 89 13.31 -30.35 29.75
N ARG A 90 14.23 -29.60 29.12
CA ARG A 90 14.14 -29.15 27.73
C ARG A 90 13.89 -30.28 26.74
N SER A 91 14.53 -31.42 26.98
CA SER A 91 14.38 -32.64 26.17
C SER A 91 12.94 -33.19 26.10
N VAL A 92 12.04 -32.77 27.01
CA VAL A 92 10.65 -33.25 27.11
C VAL A 92 9.71 -32.44 26.21
N TYR A 93 10.00 -31.17 25.97
CA TYR A 93 9.13 -30.27 25.20
C TYR A 93 9.67 -29.89 23.82
N GLU A 94 10.94 -30.18 23.52
CA GLU A 94 11.49 -30.03 22.17
C GLU A 94 11.08 -31.20 21.26
N GLU A 95 10.45 -30.89 20.14
CA GLU A 95 10.19 -31.82 19.05
C GLU A 95 11.10 -31.51 17.86
N PHE A 96 11.89 -32.51 17.44
CA PHE A 96 12.79 -32.36 16.30
C PHE A 96 12.13 -32.87 15.02
N HIS A 97 11.72 -31.96 14.13
CA HIS A 97 11.21 -32.33 12.82
C HIS A 97 12.33 -32.31 11.77
N ARG A 98 12.77 -33.49 11.31
CA ARG A 98 13.57 -33.59 10.07
C ARG A 98 12.62 -33.59 8.89
N ASN A 99 12.58 -32.49 8.13
CA ASN A 99 12.02 -32.51 6.79
C ASN A 99 13.04 -33.12 5.81
N PRO A 100 12.80 -34.30 5.22
CA PRO A 100 13.76 -34.94 4.32
C PRO A 100 13.91 -34.23 2.96
N LEU A 101 13.07 -33.23 2.65
CA LEU A 101 13.10 -32.48 1.40
C LEU A 101 13.86 -31.13 1.50
N ILE A 102 14.26 -30.73 2.70
CA ILE A 102 15.03 -29.48 2.95
C ILE A 102 16.36 -29.88 3.62
N PRO A 103 17.52 -29.66 2.98
CA PRO A 103 18.81 -30.00 3.57
C PRO A 103 19.11 -29.09 4.76
N SER A 104 19.03 -29.69 5.96
CA SER A 104 19.48 -29.19 7.27
C SER A 104 19.31 -27.70 7.55
N ASP A 105 18.15 -27.34 8.09
CA ASP A 105 18.12 -26.76 9.43
C ASP A 105 17.00 -27.47 10.18
N GLY A 106 17.36 -28.26 11.19
CA GLY A 106 16.37 -28.99 11.98
C GLY A 106 15.56 -28.00 12.78
N HIS A 107 14.39 -27.60 12.26
CA HIS A 107 13.46 -26.77 13.01
C HIS A 107 13.04 -27.53 14.27
N VAL A 108 13.42 -26.99 15.42
CA VAL A 108 12.93 -27.43 16.71
C VAL A 108 11.55 -26.81 16.88
N THR A 109 10.53 -27.66 16.92
CA THR A 109 9.18 -27.24 17.26
C THR A 109 9.01 -27.41 18.76
N ILE A 110 8.40 -26.44 19.43
CA ILE A 110 8.10 -26.55 20.86
C ILE A 110 6.71 -27.15 21.01
N LYS A 111 6.62 -28.23 21.80
CA LYS A 111 5.35 -28.88 22.14
C LYS A 111 4.45 -27.94 22.91
N ASP A 112 3.17 -27.94 22.55
CA ASP A 112 2.13 -27.15 23.20
C ASP A 112 2.12 -27.33 24.72
N PHE A 113 1.99 -26.22 25.44
CA PHE A 113 1.84 -26.24 26.88
C PHE A 113 0.41 -26.71 27.25
N PRO A 114 0.24 -27.82 27.99
CA PRO A 114 -1.03 -28.55 28.09
C PRO A 114 -2.16 -27.79 28.80
N SER A 115 -1.87 -26.66 29.44
CA SER A 115 -2.84 -25.85 30.18
C SER A 115 -2.81 -24.37 29.79
N ALA A 116 -2.33 -24.06 28.58
CA ALA A 116 -2.29 -22.69 28.07
C ALA A 116 -3.65 -21.99 28.21
N VAL A 117 -3.65 -20.79 28.79
CA VAL A 117 -4.86 -19.97 28.95
C VAL A 117 -5.15 -19.28 27.63
N ALA A 118 -6.39 -19.32 27.16
CA ALA A 118 -6.75 -18.65 25.90
C ALA A 118 -6.62 -17.11 26.00
N TYR A 119 -5.93 -16.55 25.02
CA TYR A 119 -5.88 -15.12 24.70
C TYR A 119 -6.62 -14.91 23.38
N SER A 120 -7.28 -13.76 23.22
CA SER A 120 -7.96 -13.43 21.96
C SER A 120 -6.97 -12.75 21.03
N ALA A 121 -6.86 -13.24 19.79
CA ALA A 121 -6.12 -12.58 18.71
C ALA A 121 -6.86 -11.37 18.11
N GLY A 122 -7.90 -10.87 18.79
CA GLY A 122 -8.63 -9.68 18.41
C GLY A 122 -9.44 -9.82 17.11
N THR A 123 -9.54 -8.71 16.37
CA THR A 123 -10.33 -8.61 15.14
C THR A 123 -9.46 -8.93 13.93
N GLU A 124 -9.98 -9.73 13.01
CA GLU A 124 -9.31 -10.04 11.75
C GLU A 124 -9.20 -8.79 10.83
N PRO A 125 -8.06 -8.58 10.16
CA PRO A 125 -7.95 -7.57 9.11
C PRO A 125 -8.99 -7.76 8.00
N VAL A 126 -9.56 -6.66 7.52
CA VAL A 126 -10.50 -6.66 6.38
C VAL A 126 -9.70 -6.51 5.10
N LEU A 127 -9.62 -7.58 4.32
CA LEU A 127 -8.78 -7.68 3.11
C LEU A 127 -9.66 -8.14 1.95
N GLU A 128 -10.21 -7.18 1.21
CA GLU A 128 -11.14 -7.42 0.11
C GLU A 128 -10.73 -6.56 -1.09
N ALA A 129 -9.84 -7.10 -1.93
CA ALA A 129 -9.33 -6.35 -3.09
C ALA A 129 -10.49 -6.05 -4.05
N PRO A 130 -10.63 -4.80 -4.52
CA PRO A 130 -11.64 -4.49 -5.53
C PRO A 130 -11.35 -5.25 -6.83
N GLU A 131 -12.39 -5.53 -7.60
CA GLU A 131 -12.25 -6.19 -8.89
C GLU A 131 -11.50 -5.29 -9.88
N HIS A 132 -10.79 -5.89 -10.82
CA HIS A 132 -10.22 -5.16 -11.96
C HIS A 132 -11.34 -4.66 -12.87
N GLU A 133 -11.28 -3.39 -13.26
CA GLU A 133 -12.24 -2.78 -14.16
C GLU A 133 -11.69 -2.69 -15.59
N ASP A 134 -12.58 -2.63 -16.58
CA ASP A 134 -12.18 -2.36 -17.96
C ASP A 134 -11.66 -0.92 -18.10
N PRO A 135 -10.69 -0.63 -19.00
CA PRO A 135 -10.14 0.71 -19.18
C PRO A 135 -11.23 1.75 -19.48
N PRO A 136 -11.45 2.77 -18.63
CA PRO A 136 -12.56 3.69 -18.81
C PRO A 136 -12.48 4.48 -20.13
N ILE A 137 -11.26 4.74 -20.62
CA ILE A 137 -11.05 5.45 -21.89
C ILE A 137 -11.54 4.67 -23.12
N ALA A 138 -11.65 3.34 -23.07
CA ALA A 138 -12.11 2.56 -24.21
C ALA A 138 -13.56 2.89 -24.56
N ALA A 139 -14.44 2.97 -23.55
CA ALA A 139 -15.84 3.36 -23.74
C ALA A 139 -15.97 4.80 -24.25
N LEU A 140 -15.09 5.68 -23.74
CA LEU A 140 -15.03 7.09 -24.08
C LEU A 140 -14.60 7.33 -25.55
N VAL A 141 -13.63 6.56 -26.07
CA VAL A 141 -13.17 6.64 -27.46
C VAL A 141 -14.17 6.02 -28.44
N ASP A 142 -14.83 4.91 -28.05
CA ASP A 142 -15.84 4.24 -28.87
C ASP A 142 -17.03 5.16 -29.22
N GLU A 143 -17.39 6.10 -28.33
CA GLU A 143 -18.43 7.11 -28.60
C GLU A 143 -18.09 8.00 -29.81
N VAL A 144 -16.80 8.16 -30.12
CA VAL A 144 -16.25 9.10 -31.12
C VAL A 144 -15.71 8.38 -32.38
N GLY A 145 -15.52 7.06 -32.31
CA GLY A 145 -14.58 6.25 -33.11
C GLY A 145 -14.70 6.25 -34.64
N GLY A 146 -15.76 6.79 -35.23
CA GLY A 146 -15.89 6.90 -36.70
C GLY A 146 -15.28 8.17 -37.31
N SER A 147 -15.20 9.25 -36.53
CA SER A 147 -14.84 10.59 -37.04
C SER A 147 -13.51 11.12 -36.50
N ILE A 148 -12.91 10.43 -35.53
CA ILE A 148 -11.66 10.83 -34.87
C ILE A 148 -10.54 11.07 -35.90
N ASN A 149 -10.35 10.16 -36.85
CA ASN A 149 -9.27 10.27 -37.86
C ASN A 149 -9.44 11.50 -38.76
N VAL A 150 -10.68 11.91 -39.06
CA VAL A 150 -10.94 13.09 -39.89
C VAL A 150 -10.62 14.37 -39.11
N ILE A 151 -10.98 14.40 -37.83
CA ILE A 151 -10.75 15.55 -36.96
C ILE A 151 -9.26 15.70 -36.67
N ASP A 152 -8.62 14.59 -36.31
CA ASP A 152 -7.19 14.52 -36.05
C ASP A 152 -6.41 15.10 -37.23
N TRP A 153 -6.69 14.65 -38.46
CA TRP A 153 -6.09 15.19 -39.67
C TRP A 153 -6.39 16.69 -39.90
N VAL A 154 -7.64 17.15 -39.70
CA VAL A 154 -8.00 18.57 -39.88
C VAL A 154 -7.27 19.45 -38.86
N ILE A 155 -7.22 19.04 -37.60
CA ILE A 155 -6.54 19.77 -36.54
C ILE A 155 -5.04 19.76 -36.77
N GLU A 156 -4.44 18.61 -37.11
CA GLU A 156 -3.02 18.52 -37.45
C GLU A 156 -2.64 19.49 -38.58
N HIS A 157 -3.47 19.59 -39.62
CA HIS A 157 -3.21 20.50 -40.74
C HIS A 157 -3.31 21.99 -40.39
N VAL A 158 -4.09 22.34 -39.36
CA VAL A 158 -4.35 23.73 -38.94
C VAL A 158 -3.42 24.17 -37.82
N ALA A 159 -3.25 23.30 -36.83
CA ALA A 159 -2.59 23.53 -35.56
C ALA A 159 -1.14 23.02 -35.54
N GLY A 160 -0.81 22.06 -36.40
CA GLY A 160 0.51 21.42 -36.43
C GLY A 160 0.72 20.32 -35.38
N PHE A 161 -0.34 19.85 -34.72
CA PHE A 161 -0.26 18.71 -33.80
C PHE A 161 -1.48 17.78 -33.93
N SER A 162 -1.30 16.50 -33.64
CA SER A 162 -2.36 15.49 -33.57
C SER A 162 -2.99 15.45 -32.16
N PRO A 163 -4.29 15.76 -32.01
CA PRO A 163 -5.01 15.53 -30.76
C PRO A 163 -4.98 14.08 -30.27
N VAL A 164 -4.95 13.10 -31.20
CA VAL A 164 -4.85 11.69 -30.80
C VAL A 164 -3.49 11.41 -30.14
N GLU A 165 -2.39 11.79 -30.80
CA GLU A 165 -1.03 11.57 -30.28
C GLU A 165 -0.75 12.35 -28.99
N LYS A 166 -1.24 13.61 -28.89
CA LYS A 166 -0.89 14.50 -27.77
C LYS A 166 -1.85 14.45 -26.60
N ILE A 167 -3.01 13.80 -26.73
CA ILE A 167 -4.05 13.84 -25.71
C ILE A 167 -4.62 12.44 -25.44
N VAL A 168 -5.01 11.70 -26.49
CA VAL A 168 -5.62 10.37 -26.32
C VAL A 168 -4.59 9.31 -25.94
N GLU A 169 -3.46 9.24 -26.64
CA GLU A 169 -2.43 8.21 -26.37
C GLU A 169 -1.83 8.30 -24.95
N PRO A 170 -1.50 9.50 -24.42
CA PRO A 170 -1.02 9.65 -23.04
C PRO A 170 -2.03 9.13 -22.00
N LEU A 171 -3.33 9.31 -22.23
CA LEU A 171 -4.40 8.92 -21.30
C LEU A 171 -4.91 7.49 -21.53
N SER A 172 -4.24 6.69 -22.36
CA SER A 172 -4.67 5.34 -22.72
C SER A 172 -4.61 4.30 -21.58
N GLY A 173 -4.08 4.66 -20.41
CA GLY A 173 -4.01 3.81 -19.23
C GLY A 173 -5.38 3.56 -18.58
N ASN A 174 -5.44 2.53 -17.74
CA ASN A 174 -6.59 2.21 -16.90
C ASN A 174 -6.41 2.84 -15.51
N TRP A 175 -6.80 4.09 -15.33
CA TRP A 175 -6.62 4.78 -14.04
C TRP A 175 -7.44 4.20 -12.90
N ALA A 176 -8.49 3.41 -13.18
CA ALA A 176 -9.19 2.65 -12.15
C ALA A 176 -8.25 1.66 -11.43
N GLU A 177 -7.15 1.24 -12.08
CA GLU A 177 -6.12 0.42 -11.41
C GLU A 177 -5.32 1.21 -10.35
N LEU A 178 -5.22 2.55 -10.48
CA LEU A 178 -4.60 3.38 -9.44
C LEU A 178 -5.49 3.45 -8.20
N GLU A 179 -6.81 3.62 -8.39
CA GLU A 179 -7.79 3.61 -7.29
C GLU A 179 -7.83 2.24 -6.62
N ARG A 180 -7.86 1.16 -7.42
CA ARG A 180 -7.81 -0.20 -6.90
C ARG A 180 -6.53 -0.44 -6.07
N ALA A 181 -5.37 -0.02 -6.58
CA ALA A 181 -4.11 -0.11 -5.84
C ALA A 181 -4.13 0.74 -4.56
N ALA A 182 -4.69 1.94 -4.62
CA ALA A 182 -4.87 2.81 -3.46
C ALA A 182 -5.72 2.18 -2.35
N GLU A 183 -6.83 1.54 -2.73
CA GLU A 183 -7.69 0.84 -1.79
C GLU A 183 -7.00 -0.37 -1.18
N VAL A 184 -6.30 -1.18 -1.98
CA VAL A 184 -5.51 -2.30 -1.47
C VAL A 184 -4.45 -1.82 -0.47
N LEU A 185 -3.69 -0.78 -0.80
CA LEU A 185 -2.67 -0.23 0.11
C LEU A 185 -3.31 0.28 1.41
N THR A 186 -4.45 0.95 1.33
CA THR A 186 -5.22 1.39 2.51
C THR A 186 -5.64 0.20 3.39
N GLN A 187 -6.23 -0.85 2.79
CA GLN A 187 -6.63 -2.06 3.50
C GLN A 187 -5.44 -2.78 4.15
N VAL A 188 -4.29 -2.84 3.47
CA VAL A 188 -3.05 -3.41 4.01
C VAL A 188 -2.55 -2.59 5.19
N GLY A 189 -2.50 -1.26 5.06
CA GLY A 189 -2.10 -0.35 6.13
C GLY A 189 -2.96 -0.49 7.37
N ASP A 190 -4.29 -0.42 7.21
CA ASP A 190 -5.25 -0.62 8.29
C ASP A 190 -5.13 -2.03 8.89
N GLY A 191 -4.87 -3.03 8.06
CA GLY A 191 -4.62 -4.40 8.48
C GLY A 191 -3.37 -4.54 9.36
N TYR A 192 -2.28 -3.85 9.06
CA TYR A 192 -1.08 -3.85 9.89
C TYR A 192 -1.31 -3.15 11.24
N GLU A 193 -1.99 -2.00 11.25
CA GLU A 193 -2.39 -1.34 12.51
C GLU A 193 -3.29 -2.26 13.37
N GLN A 194 -4.23 -2.97 12.74
CA GLN A 194 -5.09 -3.92 13.44
C GLN A 194 -4.30 -5.09 14.01
N CYS A 195 -3.33 -5.64 13.27
CA CYS A 195 -2.44 -6.70 13.77
C CYS A 195 -1.58 -6.21 14.95
N ALA A 196 -1.01 -5.00 14.86
CA ALA A 196 -0.24 -4.39 15.94
C ALA A 196 -1.09 -4.15 17.19
N ALA A 197 -2.33 -3.69 17.02
CA ALA A 197 -3.29 -3.54 18.11
C ALA A 197 -3.66 -4.89 18.73
N ASN A 198 -3.90 -5.92 17.92
CA ASN A 198 -4.19 -7.27 18.40
C ASN A 198 -3.03 -7.84 19.22
N LEU A 199 -1.80 -7.66 18.73
CA LEU A 199 -0.58 -8.09 19.41
C LEU A 199 -0.47 -7.43 20.78
N THR A 200 -0.66 -6.11 20.87
CA THR A 200 -0.36 -5.35 22.09
C THR A 200 -1.52 -5.27 23.09
N ALA A 201 -2.77 -5.43 22.64
CA ALA A 201 -3.97 -5.23 23.48
C ALA A 201 -4.03 -6.13 24.72
N GLN A 202 -3.37 -7.29 24.70
CA GLN A 202 -3.40 -8.24 25.81
C GLN A 202 -2.17 -8.18 26.73
N LEU A 203 -1.19 -7.30 26.46
CA LEU A 203 0.03 -7.18 27.27
C LEU A 203 -0.29 -6.90 28.74
N GLY A 204 -1.22 -5.99 29.05
CA GLY A 204 -1.62 -5.70 30.43
C GLY A 204 -2.23 -6.91 31.16
N ARG A 205 -2.94 -7.79 30.44
CA ARG A 205 -3.46 -9.05 31.03
C ARG A 205 -2.33 -10.03 31.33
N LEU A 206 -1.32 -10.11 30.46
CA LEU A 206 -0.13 -10.93 30.69
C LEU A 206 0.73 -10.37 31.83
N GLY A 207 1.00 -9.08 31.86
CA GLY A 207 1.81 -8.43 32.90
C GLY A 207 1.24 -8.61 34.31
N ALA A 208 -0.10 -8.68 34.46
CA ALA A 208 -0.72 -9.02 35.74
C ALA A 208 -0.41 -10.44 36.25
N ARG A 209 0.14 -11.31 35.40
CA ARG A 209 0.37 -12.75 35.62
C ARG A 209 1.83 -13.18 35.39
N TRP A 210 2.67 -12.28 34.87
CA TRP A 210 4.09 -12.52 34.64
C TRP A 210 4.88 -11.25 34.95
N ASN A 211 5.71 -11.31 35.98
CA ASN A 211 6.52 -10.20 36.50
C ASN A 211 7.98 -10.61 36.65
N GLY A 212 8.87 -9.61 36.58
CA GLY A 212 10.31 -9.77 36.68
C GLY A 212 11.02 -9.28 35.42
N GLY A 213 12.35 -9.33 35.41
CA GLY A 213 13.13 -8.70 34.35
C GLY A 213 12.99 -9.35 32.97
N ALA A 214 12.48 -10.58 32.87
CA ALA A 214 12.14 -11.20 31.58
C ALA A 214 10.82 -10.65 31.02
N ALA A 215 9.79 -10.55 31.87
CA ALA A 215 8.49 -10.00 31.50
C ALA A 215 8.59 -8.54 31.05
N LEU A 216 9.37 -7.72 31.76
CA LEU A 216 9.59 -6.31 31.39
C LEU A 216 10.26 -6.17 30.02
N THR A 217 11.29 -6.97 29.74
CA THR A 217 11.95 -6.96 28.42
C THR A 217 11.05 -7.51 27.32
N PHE A 218 10.14 -8.42 27.64
CA PHE A 218 9.16 -8.94 26.68
C PHE A 218 8.12 -7.87 26.32
N GLU A 219 7.59 -7.16 27.31
CA GLU A 219 6.61 -6.09 27.12
C GLU A 219 7.20 -4.95 26.27
N ASP A 220 8.42 -4.52 26.57
CA ASP A 220 9.16 -3.54 25.76
C ASP A 220 9.36 -4.02 24.32
N HIS A 221 9.89 -5.23 24.15
CA HIS A 221 10.14 -5.82 22.84
C HIS A 221 8.87 -5.91 21.99
N THR A 222 7.78 -6.41 22.58
CA THR A 222 6.51 -6.61 21.87
C THR A 222 5.82 -5.28 21.55
N THR A 223 5.97 -4.28 22.43
CA THR A 223 5.47 -2.92 22.17
C THR A 223 6.17 -2.31 20.96
N ARG A 224 7.50 -2.33 20.94
CA ARG A 224 8.31 -1.82 19.82
C ARG A 224 8.03 -2.58 18.52
N LEU A 225 7.81 -3.89 18.60
CA LEU A 225 7.40 -4.70 17.45
C LEU A 225 6.03 -4.26 16.92
N GLY A 226 5.06 -4.00 17.81
CA GLY A 226 3.76 -3.45 17.45
C GLY A 226 3.85 -2.07 16.79
N GLU A 227 4.65 -1.16 17.35
CA GLU A 227 4.88 0.18 16.79
C GLU A 227 5.50 0.12 15.39
N ALA A 228 6.52 -0.74 15.20
CA ALA A 228 7.18 -0.96 13.92
C ALA A 228 6.26 -1.54 12.84
N ILE A 229 5.24 -2.32 13.23
CA ILE A 229 4.21 -2.83 12.31
C ILE A 229 3.16 -1.75 12.03
N ALA A 230 2.71 -1.03 13.06
CA ALA A 230 1.64 -0.04 12.95
C ALA A 230 2.00 1.16 12.06
N ILE A 231 3.27 1.55 12.00
CA ILE A 231 3.74 2.68 11.19
C ILE A 231 3.46 2.50 9.68
N GLU A 232 3.28 1.27 9.20
CA GLU A 232 2.88 1.01 7.82
C GLU A 232 1.47 1.55 7.51
N GLY A 233 0.59 1.65 8.50
CA GLY A 233 -0.76 2.23 8.35
C GLY A 233 -0.77 3.62 7.69
N PRO A 234 -0.24 4.65 8.38
CA PRO A 234 -0.21 6.00 7.82
C PRO A 234 0.62 6.10 6.54
N ILE A 235 1.72 5.34 6.39
CA ILE A 235 2.52 5.37 5.15
C ILE A 235 1.70 4.89 3.96
N ASN A 236 1.02 3.75 4.08
CA ASN A 236 0.24 3.18 2.98
C ASN A 236 -1.01 4.02 2.67
N ARG A 237 -1.68 4.59 3.67
CA ARG A 237 -2.81 5.51 3.44
C ARG A 237 -2.39 6.80 2.72
N LEU A 238 -1.21 7.35 3.03
CA LEU A 238 -0.69 8.52 2.33
C LEU A 238 -0.41 8.22 0.85
N VAL A 239 0.18 7.05 0.55
CA VAL A 239 0.38 6.63 -0.85
C VAL A 239 -0.97 6.39 -1.54
N GLY A 240 -1.91 5.71 -0.88
CA GLY A 240 -3.25 5.49 -1.40
C GLY A 240 -3.99 6.79 -1.70
N TYR A 241 -3.89 7.78 -0.83
CA TYR A 241 -4.45 9.11 -1.05
C TYR A 241 -3.90 9.73 -2.34
N VAL A 242 -2.58 9.78 -2.49
CA VAL A 242 -1.93 10.34 -3.67
C VAL A 242 -2.33 9.62 -4.96
N LEU A 243 -2.39 8.28 -4.94
CA LEU A 243 -2.86 7.48 -6.08
C LEU A 243 -4.32 7.76 -6.46
N THR A 244 -5.18 7.99 -5.46
CA THR A 244 -6.59 8.34 -5.67
C THR A 244 -6.74 9.73 -6.29
N GLU A 245 -5.98 10.71 -5.79
CA GLU A 245 -6.05 12.08 -6.33
C GLU A 245 -5.60 12.12 -7.80
N ILE A 246 -4.49 11.44 -8.15
CA ILE A 246 -4.06 11.40 -9.55
C ILE A 246 -5.04 10.64 -10.45
N ALA A 247 -5.70 9.60 -9.95
CA ALA A 247 -6.73 8.90 -10.70
C ALA A 247 -7.90 9.84 -11.04
N GLY A 248 -8.35 10.64 -10.07
CA GLY A 248 -9.38 11.66 -10.26
C GLY A 248 -8.96 12.77 -11.23
N GLU A 249 -7.70 13.20 -11.22
CA GLU A 249 -7.18 14.16 -12.21
C GLU A 249 -7.16 13.58 -13.63
N ILE A 250 -6.74 12.32 -13.78
CA ILE A 250 -6.78 11.60 -15.07
C ILE A 250 -8.21 11.45 -15.57
N GLU A 251 -9.15 11.08 -14.68
CA GLU A 251 -10.57 10.96 -15.02
C GLU A 251 -11.13 12.29 -15.53
N ALA A 252 -10.92 13.38 -14.78
CA ALA A 252 -11.39 14.71 -15.16
C ALA A 252 -10.83 15.14 -16.53
N ALA A 253 -9.58 14.79 -16.83
CA ALA A 253 -8.97 15.06 -18.12
C ALA A 253 -9.54 14.22 -19.25
N ALA A 254 -9.79 12.93 -19.00
CA ALA A 254 -10.43 12.06 -19.97
C ALA A 254 -11.84 12.54 -20.30
N GLU A 255 -12.64 12.93 -19.29
CA GLU A 255 -13.99 13.49 -19.50
C GLU A 255 -13.95 14.79 -20.31
N PHE A 256 -13.05 15.71 -19.95
CA PHE A 256 -12.88 16.97 -20.67
C PHE A 256 -12.48 16.72 -22.13
N MET A 257 -11.53 15.83 -22.37
CA MET A 257 -11.09 15.44 -23.71
C MET A 257 -12.24 14.87 -24.54
N VAL A 258 -13.06 13.98 -23.99
CA VAL A 258 -14.16 13.35 -24.74
C VAL A 258 -15.23 14.35 -25.12
N SER A 259 -15.59 15.24 -24.19
CA SER A 259 -16.49 16.37 -24.45
C SER A 259 -15.94 17.28 -25.56
N SER A 260 -14.63 17.53 -25.54
CA SER A 260 -13.91 18.32 -26.53
C SER A 260 -13.91 17.66 -27.91
N LEU A 261 -13.58 16.37 -27.97
CA LEU A 261 -13.61 15.56 -29.18
C LEU A 261 -15.01 15.53 -29.78
N LYS A 262 -16.05 15.27 -28.97
CA LYS A 262 -17.45 15.27 -29.42
C LYS A 262 -17.85 16.62 -30.02
N THR A 263 -17.49 17.71 -29.35
CA THR A 263 -17.73 19.07 -29.86
C THR A 263 -17.02 19.31 -31.19
N ALA A 264 -15.78 18.83 -31.33
CA ALA A 264 -15.01 18.91 -32.57
C ALA A 264 -15.62 18.07 -33.69
N VAL A 265 -16.02 16.81 -33.41
CA VAL A 265 -16.74 15.94 -34.36
C VAL A 265 -17.99 16.64 -34.86
N ASP A 266 -18.78 17.17 -33.95
CA ASP A 266 -20.04 17.82 -34.28
C ASP A 266 -19.85 19.04 -35.16
N LYS A 267 -18.87 19.89 -34.85
CA LYS A 267 -18.62 21.13 -35.59
C LYS A 267 -17.90 20.87 -36.92
N ILE A 268 -16.76 20.17 -36.88
CA ILE A 268 -15.95 19.90 -38.08
C ILE A 268 -16.68 18.94 -39.01
N GLY A 269 -17.27 17.86 -38.49
CA GLY A 269 -18.02 16.88 -39.28
C GLY A 269 -19.17 17.51 -40.05
N LYS A 270 -19.97 18.39 -39.42
CA LYS A 270 -21.04 19.14 -40.11
C LYS A 270 -20.50 20.07 -41.20
N THR A 271 -19.38 20.75 -40.94
CA THR A 271 -18.78 21.65 -41.93
C THR A 271 -18.17 20.89 -43.10
N VAL A 272 -17.49 19.77 -42.85
CA VAL A 272 -16.93 18.89 -43.88
C VAL A 272 -18.04 18.29 -44.74
N ALA A 273 -19.12 17.78 -44.13
CA ALA A 273 -20.28 17.24 -44.84
C ALA A 273 -20.98 18.26 -45.76
N THR A 274 -20.76 19.57 -45.53
CA THR A 274 -21.35 20.66 -46.31
C THR A 274 -20.32 21.41 -47.19
N ALA A 275 -19.07 20.95 -47.25
CA ALA A 275 -17.99 21.55 -48.03
C ALA A 275 -17.96 21.14 -49.52
N TRP A 276 -19.08 21.26 -50.24
CA TRP A 276 -19.25 20.76 -51.63
C TRP A 276 -18.59 21.66 -52.70
N VAL A 277 -18.08 22.83 -52.32
CA VAL A 277 -17.45 23.80 -53.23
C VAL A 277 -15.94 23.85 -52.96
N PRO A 278 -15.08 23.44 -53.92
CA PRO A 278 -13.63 23.55 -53.79
C PRO A 278 -13.19 24.99 -53.47
N GLY A 279 -12.26 25.16 -52.53
CA GLY A 279 -11.78 26.46 -52.06
C GLY A 279 -12.65 27.08 -50.94
N VAL A 280 -13.89 27.46 -51.25
CA VAL A 280 -14.77 28.15 -50.27
C VAL A 280 -15.27 27.20 -49.17
N GLY A 281 -15.58 25.96 -49.52
CA GLY A 281 -15.97 24.94 -48.54
C GLY A 281 -14.84 24.61 -47.57
N TRP A 282 -13.61 24.50 -48.08
CA TRP A 282 -12.42 24.24 -47.27
C TRP A 282 -12.03 25.41 -46.36
N TYR A 283 -12.20 26.66 -46.82
CA TYR A 283 -12.00 27.81 -45.95
C TYR A 283 -12.89 27.76 -44.70
N ARG A 284 -14.15 27.35 -44.84
CA ARG A 284 -15.07 27.18 -43.69
C ARG A 284 -14.64 26.06 -42.75
N VAL A 285 -14.10 24.96 -43.28
CA VAL A 285 -13.55 23.87 -42.47
C VAL A 285 -12.38 24.40 -41.64
N TYR A 286 -11.46 25.16 -42.24
CA TYR A 286 -10.33 25.76 -41.52
C TYR A 286 -10.75 26.79 -40.46
N ASP A 287 -11.76 27.61 -40.76
CA ASP A 287 -12.30 28.58 -39.80
C ASP A 287 -12.99 27.89 -38.61
N THR A 288 -13.75 26.82 -38.89
CA THR A 288 -14.36 25.97 -37.86
C THR A 288 -13.30 25.27 -37.01
N ALA A 289 -12.24 24.74 -37.65
CA ALA A 289 -11.12 24.10 -36.98
C ALA A 289 -10.41 25.07 -36.02
N ARG A 290 -10.16 26.32 -36.45
CA ARG A 290 -9.64 27.37 -35.57
C ARG A 290 -10.56 27.72 -34.41
N THR A 291 -11.86 27.46 -34.51
CA THR A 291 -12.80 27.72 -33.40
C THR A 291 -12.77 26.60 -32.35
N VAL A 292 -12.29 25.41 -32.71
CA VAL A 292 -12.18 24.28 -31.78
C VAL A 292 -10.74 23.99 -31.35
N ILE A 293 -9.74 24.66 -31.95
CA ILE A 293 -8.34 24.50 -31.60
C ILE A 293 -8.07 24.88 -30.14
N ASP A 294 -8.69 25.95 -29.65
CA ASP A 294 -8.50 26.45 -28.28
C ASP A 294 -8.91 25.38 -27.25
N VAL A 295 -9.94 24.59 -27.57
CA VAL A 295 -10.40 23.47 -26.72
C VAL A 295 -9.36 22.35 -26.65
N PHE A 296 -8.71 22.02 -27.78
CA PHE A 296 -7.63 21.03 -27.78
C PHE A 296 -6.34 21.54 -27.13
N LEU A 297 -6.09 22.85 -27.16
CA LEU A 297 -4.98 23.44 -26.42
C LEU A 297 -5.22 23.35 -24.91
N GLU A 298 -6.43 23.64 -24.44
CA GLU A 298 -6.83 23.46 -23.03
C GLU A 298 -6.72 21.98 -22.60
N ALA A 299 -7.17 21.04 -23.44
CA ALA A 299 -7.01 19.61 -23.16
C ALA A 299 -5.54 19.18 -23.11
N LYS A 300 -4.68 19.76 -23.95
CA LYS A 300 -3.24 19.50 -23.92
C LYS A 300 -2.58 20.04 -22.65
N GLU A 301 -2.95 21.25 -22.22
CA GLU A 301 -2.46 21.82 -20.94
C GLU A 301 -2.86 20.94 -19.76
N LEU A 302 -4.05 20.34 -19.79
CA LEU A 302 -4.49 19.41 -18.76
C LEU A 302 -3.68 18.10 -18.73
N VAL A 303 -3.32 17.56 -19.90
CA VAL A 303 -2.43 16.39 -19.98
C VAL A 303 -1.03 16.72 -19.47
N GLU A 304 -0.49 17.92 -19.78
CA GLU A 304 0.78 18.39 -19.22
C GLU A 304 0.71 18.51 -17.69
N SER A 305 -0.41 18.97 -17.12
CA SER A 305 -0.62 18.99 -15.66
C SER A 305 -0.62 17.58 -15.05
N ILE A 306 -1.18 16.58 -15.74
CA ILE A 306 -1.18 15.18 -15.28
C ILE A 306 0.22 14.59 -15.34
N GLU A 307 1.02 14.91 -16.36
CA GLU A 307 2.43 14.52 -16.42
C GLU A 307 3.18 15.02 -15.19
N GLU A 308 3.02 16.30 -14.82
CA GLU A 308 3.61 16.88 -13.61
C GLU A 308 3.11 16.19 -12.33
N ALA A 309 1.83 15.84 -12.25
CA ALA A 309 1.28 15.16 -11.10
C ALA A 309 1.78 13.71 -10.99
N ILE A 310 1.96 12.99 -12.11
CA ILE A 310 2.58 11.66 -12.14
C ILE A 310 4.03 11.70 -11.67
N GLU A 311 4.80 12.72 -12.04
CA GLU A 311 6.16 12.92 -11.51
C GLU A 311 6.15 13.11 -9.99
N GLN A 312 5.12 13.78 -9.44
CA GLN A 312 4.96 13.91 -7.99
C GLN A 312 4.62 12.56 -7.33
N VAL A 313 3.76 11.75 -7.95
CA VAL A 313 3.48 10.39 -7.46
C VAL A 313 4.76 9.55 -7.44
N GLU A 314 5.58 9.63 -8.50
CA GLU A 314 6.88 8.95 -8.54
C GLU A 314 7.79 9.41 -7.40
N ALA A 315 7.86 10.72 -7.12
CA ALA A 315 8.64 11.26 -6.02
C ALA A 315 8.13 10.77 -4.65
N VAL A 316 6.81 10.65 -4.46
CA VAL A 316 6.22 10.08 -3.25
C VAL A 316 6.63 8.61 -3.12
N LEU A 317 6.45 7.81 -4.17
CA LEU A 317 6.80 6.38 -4.21
C LEU A 317 8.30 6.15 -3.97
N GLU A 318 9.17 6.99 -4.52
CA GLU A 318 10.61 6.95 -4.24
C GLU A 318 10.90 7.28 -2.77
N ALA A 319 10.26 8.31 -2.22
CA ALA A 319 10.49 8.73 -0.84
C ALA A 319 10.06 7.67 0.18
N VAL A 320 8.93 6.99 -0.02
CA VAL A 320 8.43 5.95 0.90
C VAL A 320 9.26 4.66 0.89
N ASN A 321 10.12 4.45 -0.11
CA ASN A 321 11.10 3.36 -0.09
C ASN A 321 12.18 3.55 0.98
N ASP A 322 12.36 4.78 1.48
CA ASP A 322 13.13 5.12 2.67
C ASP A 322 12.16 5.62 3.76
N PRO A 323 11.46 4.72 4.46
CA PRO A 323 10.37 5.11 5.36
C PRO A 323 10.84 5.93 6.56
N VAL A 324 12.11 5.77 6.99
CA VAL A 324 12.70 6.60 8.05
C VAL A 324 12.89 8.03 7.55
N GLY A 325 13.50 8.21 6.36
CA GLY A 325 13.65 9.53 5.75
C GLY A 325 12.30 10.17 5.41
N PHE A 326 11.33 9.37 4.98
CA PHE A 326 9.95 9.78 4.76
C PHE A 326 9.31 10.33 6.03
N ALA A 327 9.30 9.54 7.11
CA ALA A 327 8.72 9.93 8.40
C ALA A 327 9.43 11.12 9.07
N THR A 328 10.72 11.29 8.82
CA THR A 328 11.50 12.38 9.43
C THR A 328 11.19 13.73 8.78
N ASP A 329 11.47 13.87 7.49
CA ASP A 329 11.44 15.18 6.82
C ASP A 329 10.84 15.16 5.41
N LYS A 330 10.95 14.05 4.66
CA LYS A 330 10.56 14.04 3.24
C LYS A 330 9.06 14.02 3.03
N ALA A 331 8.25 13.45 3.93
CA ALA A 331 6.81 13.31 3.71
C ALA A 331 6.13 14.65 3.42
N ARG A 332 6.44 15.72 4.19
CA ARG A 332 5.87 17.06 3.94
C ARG A 332 6.36 17.72 2.66
N GLU A 333 7.57 17.38 2.22
CA GLU A 333 8.14 17.91 0.99
C GLU A 333 7.42 17.32 -0.23
N VAL A 334 7.35 16.00 -0.31
CA VAL A 334 6.77 15.30 -1.46
C VAL A 334 5.24 15.34 -1.48
N LEU A 335 4.60 15.45 -0.31
CA LEU A 335 3.14 15.59 -0.20
C LEU A 335 2.67 17.04 -0.23
N GLY A 336 3.55 18.01 -0.44
CA GLY A 336 3.24 19.45 -0.45
C GLY A 336 1.92 19.82 -1.16
N PRO A 337 1.67 19.32 -2.38
CA PRO A 337 0.43 19.56 -3.14
C PRO A 337 -0.85 19.00 -2.47
N TYR A 338 -0.70 18.00 -1.60
CA TYR A 338 -1.78 17.21 -1.01
C TYR A 338 -2.04 17.55 0.48
N LEU A 339 -1.28 18.48 1.08
CA LEU A 339 -1.31 18.75 2.53
C LEU A 339 -2.64 19.31 3.06
N ASP A 340 -3.48 19.88 2.19
CA ASP A 340 -4.79 20.43 2.59
C ASP A 340 -5.84 19.33 2.85
N GLY A 341 -5.55 18.08 2.50
CA GLY A 341 -6.38 16.92 2.82
C GLY A 341 -6.40 16.64 4.33
N ALA A 342 -7.58 16.70 4.95
CA ALA A 342 -7.72 16.47 6.39
C ALA A 342 -7.20 15.09 6.85
N GLN A 343 -7.30 14.08 5.98
CA GLN A 343 -6.76 12.73 6.22
C GLN A 343 -5.21 12.72 6.19
N VAL A 344 -4.60 13.42 5.23
CA VAL A 344 -3.14 13.55 5.08
C VAL A 344 -2.51 14.14 6.34
N ALA A 345 -3.11 15.19 6.91
CA ALA A 345 -2.60 15.79 8.15
C ALA A 345 -2.63 14.82 9.34
N GLY A 346 -3.66 13.98 9.42
CA GLY A 346 -3.81 12.96 10.47
C GLY A 346 -2.77 11.85 10.36
N ASP A 347 -2.54 11.34 9.15
CA ASP A 347 -1.55 10.29 8.91
C ASP A 347 -0.11 10.82 9.07
N LEU A 348 0.18 12.03 8.60
CA LEU A 348 1.47 12.69 8.83
C LEU A 348 1.79 12.89 10.32
N ALA A 349 0.77 13.13 11.16
CA ALA A 349 0.95 13.29 12.60
C ALA A 349 1.25 11.98 13.33
N GLN A 350 0.93 10.85 12.70
CA GLN A 350 1.20 9.50 13.24
C GLN A 350 2.57 8.96 12.80
N LEU A 351 3.25 9.64 11.86
CA LEU A 351 4.59 9.24 11.45
C LEU A 351 5.59 9.50 12.57
N ASP A 352 6.04 8.42 13.21
CA ASP A 352 7.14 8.42 14.17
C ASP A 352 8.32 7.61 13.61
N PRO A 353 9.45 8.26 13.23
CA PRO A 353 10.60 7.54 12.72
C PRO A 353 11.23 6.59 13.76
N SER A 354 11.01 6.82 15.06
CA SER A 354 11.53 5.93 16.11
C SER A 354 10.90 4.54 16.06
N ALA A 355 9.66 4.41 15.61
CA ALA A 355 9.00 3.12 15.40
C ALA A 355 9.78 2.22 14.44
N LEU A 356 10.50 2.81 13.48
CA LEU A 356 11.32 2.09 12.51
C LEU A 356 12.76 1.91 12.99
N THR A 357 13.37 2.92 13.61
CA THR A 357 14.77 2.83 14.06
C THR A 357 14.94 1.96 15.30
N ASP A 358 13.92 1.93 16.14
CA ASP A 358 13.88 1.15 17.37
C ASP A 358 13.15 -0.19 17.15
N ALA A 359 12.80 -0.56 15.92
CA ALA A 359 12.22 -1.86 15.62
C ALA A 359 13.16 -3.00 16.08
N PRO A 360 12.64 -4.05 16.73
CA PRO A 360 13.47 -5.22 17.03
C PRO A 360 13.95 -5.90 15.74
N ASP A 361 15.22 -6.32 15.72
CA ASP A 361 15.86 -7.00 14.58
C ASP A 361 16.19 -8.48 14.87
N THR A 362 15.91 -8.92 16.08
CA THR A 362 16.25 -10.25 16.61
C THR A 362 15.08 -10.81 17.39
N ALA A 363 14.97 -12.14 17.46
CA ALA A 363 13.95 -12.80 18.25
C ALA A 363 14.02 -12.37 19.72
N TYR A 364 12.88 -12.23 20.38
CA TYR A 364 12.85 -12.14 21.84
C TYR A 364 13.49 -13.41 22.44
N ASP A 365 14.25 -13.23 23.52
CA ASP A 365 14.90 -14.29 24.29
C ASP A 365 14.70 -14.01 25.78
N VAL A 366 14.12 -14.97 26.50
CA VAL A 366 13.90 -14.89 27.95
C VAL A 366 15.23 -14.84 28.73
N GLY A 367 16.29 -15.37 28.13
CA GLY A 367 17.67 -15.44 28.60
C GLY A 367 17.91 -16.54 29.64
N ASP A 368 19.20 -16.82 29.93
CA ASP A 368 19.65 -17.89 30.83
C ASP A 368 19.15 -17.78 32.30
N ALA A 369 18.67 -16.60 32.69
CA ALA A 369 18.14 -16.33 34.02
C ALA A 369 16.70 -15.78 33.94
N PRO A 370 15.72 -16.61 33.57
CA PRO A 370 14.35 -16.17 33.30
C PRO A 370 13.60 -15.74 34.57
N ARG A 371 14.11 -16.09 35.76
CA ARG A 371 13.55 -15.75 37.09
C ARG A 371 14.19 -14.51 37.75
N ARG A 372 14.82 -13.64 36.97
CA ARG A 372 15.50 -12.44 37.46
C ARG A 372 14.50 -11.39 37.98
N ALA A 373 14.89 -10.67 39.04
CA ALA A 373 14.12 -9.51 39.52
C ALA A 373 14.10 -8.39 38.47
N GLY A 374 13.03 -7.60 38.47
CA GLY A 374 12.83 -6.46 37.57
C GLY A 374 13.57 -5.22 38.01
#